data_AF-A0A2D7DU00-F1
#
_entry.id   AF-A0A2D7DU00-F1
#
_cell.length_a   1.000
_cell.length_b   1.000
_cell.length_c   1.000
_cell.angle_alpha   90.00
_cell.angle_beta   90.00
_cell.angle_gamma   90.00
#
_symmetry.space_group_name_H-M   'P 1'
#
loop_
_entity.id
_entity.type
_entity.pdbx_description
1 polymer ?
#
loop_
_entity_poly.entity_id
_entity_poly.type
_entity_poly.pdbx_seq_one_letter_code
_entity_poly.pdbx_strand_id
1 'polypeptide(L)'
;YEKEWLKTRIDTIVSNDQLESYYNDNKNKFRLRQDILLARFIELPIENFNKTQIVRSFRRLNFQDKIYLDSISLQFKSSFINDSVWLRPELFFNKFKIENKANYNRYFKKKLFFEIKDLESLYLVYISDIQKKNDYAPMTYVKPTLVQILLNKRKLEMKKQLKTDILKQGIAEYDFEIYD
;
A
#
# COMPACT_ATOMS: atom_id res chain seq x y z
N TYR A 1 -11.40 6.51 -33.41
CA TYR A 1 -12.02 5.18 -33.56
C TYR A 1 -11.35 4.11 -32.70
N GLU A 2 -10.10 3.71 -32.97
CA GLU A 2 -9.40 2.62 -32.22
C GLU A 2 -9.31 2.85 -30.69
N LYS A 3 -9.06 4.10 -30.26
CA LYS A 3 -9.00 4.47 -28.83
C LYS A 3 -10.35 4.41 -28.10
N GLU A 4 -11.47 4.62 -28.80
CA GLU A 4 -12.80 4.55 -28.20
C GLU A 4 -13.32 3.12 -28.17
N TRP A 5 -13.04 2.34 -29.21
CA TRP A 5 -13.36 0.91 -29.28
C TRP A 5 -12.70 0.10 -28.15
N LEU A 6 -11.47 0.46 -27.76
CA LEU A 6 -10.77 -0.18 -26.64
C LEU A 6 -11.36 0.16 -25.26
N LYS A 7 -12.01 1.31 -25.08
CA LYS A 7 -12.47 1.76 -23.74
C LYS A 7 -13.73 1.04 -23.27
N THR A 8 -14.60 0.61 -24.18
CA THR A 8 -15.92 0.05 -23.87
C THR A 8 -15.91 -1.43 -23.52
N ARG A 9 -14.79 -2.15 -23.67
CA ARG A 9 -14.69 -3.61 -23.40
C ARG A 9 -13.52 -4.06 -22.53
N ILE A 10 -12.68 -3.16 -22.02
CA ILE A 10 -11.64 -3.57 -21.07
C ILE A 10 -12.32 -3.89 -19.74
N ASP A 11 -12.35 -5.17 -19.39
CA ASP A 11 -12.63 -5.58 -18.01
C ASP A 11 -11.53 -4.99 -17.11
N THR A 12 -11.91 -3.99 -16.31
CA THR A 12 -11.03 -3.32 -15.35
C THR A 12 -11.06 -3.96 -13.96
N ILE A 13 -11.92 -4.95 -13.76
CA ILE A 13 -12.07 -5.63 -12.47
C ILE A 13 -10.96 -6.66 -12.34
N VAL A 14 -10.13 -6.47 -11.31
CA VAL A 14 -9.07 -7.41 -10.96
C VAL A 14 -9.44 -8.06 -9.63
N SER A 15 -9.68 -9.37 -9.64
CA SER A 15 -10.05 -10.12 -8.43
C SER A 15 -8.85 -10.31 -7.50
N ASN A 16 -9.11 -10.55 -6.21
CA ASN A 16 -8.03 -10.86 -5.27
C ASN A 16 -7.30 -12.16 -5.65
N ASP A 17 -8.01 -13.17 -6.14
CA ASP A 17 -7.39 -14.44 -6.57
C ASP A 17 -6.41 -14.23 -7.73
N GLN A 18 -6.75 -13.37 -8.69
CA GLN A 18 -5.84 -13.00 -9.78
C GLN A 18 -4.60 -12.27 -9.27
N LEU A 19 -4.75 -11.38 -8.27
CA LEU A 19 -3.63 -10.71 -7.65
C LEU A 19 -2.72 -11.69 -6.93
N GLU A 20 -3.30 -12.60 -6.15
CA GLU A 20 -2.57 -13.56 -5.33
C GLU A 20 -1.83 -14.58 -6.19
N SER A 21 -2.49 -15.17 -7.19
CA SER A 21 -1.84 -16.06 -8.17
C SER A 21 -0.68 -15.35 -8.85
N TYR A 22 -0.90 -14.16 -9.43
CA TYR A 22 0.16 -13.44 -10.13
C TYR A 22 1.34 -13.08 -9.21
N TYR A 23 1.04 -12.64 -7.98
CA TYR A 23 2.06 -12.31 -6.99
C TYR A 23 2.89 -13.53 -6.60
N ASN A 24 2.26 -14.68 -6.32
CA ASN A 24 2.95 -15.90 -5.92
C ASN A 24 3.84 -16.44 -7.05
N ASP A 25 3.33 -16.47 -8.29
CA ASP A 25 4.09 -16.94 -9.47
C ASP A 25 5.29 -16.04 -9.80
N ASN A 26 5.22 -14.76 -9.42
CA ASN A 26 6.23 -13.75 -9.75
C ASN A 26 6.89 -13.15 -8.51
N LYS A 27 6.83 -13.81 -7.36
CA LYS A 27 7.28 -13.27 -6.06
C LYS A 27 8.71 -12.72 -6.10
N ASN A 28 9.59 -13.40 -6.85
CA ASN A 28 10.98 -12.99 -7.07
C ASN A 28 11.16 -11.62 -7.72
N LYS A 29 10.16 -11.13 -8.48
CA LYS A 29 10.19 -9.81 -9.11
C LYS A 29 9.82 -8.68 -8.16
N PHE A 30 9.25 -8.99 -6.99
CA PHE A 30 8.78 -8.03 -6.00
C PHE A 30 9.73 -7.89 -4.82
N ARG A 31 11.04 -7.78 -5.08
CA ARG A 31 12.02 -7.46 -4.03
C ARG A 31 12.00 -5.97 -3.71
N LEU A 32 12.06 -5.66 -2.42
CA LEU A 32 12.09 -4.30 -1.92
C LEU A 32 13.41 -3.62 -2.27
N ARG A 33 13.34 -2.39 -2.80
CA ARG A 33 14.52 -1.56 -3.09
C ARG A 33 15.03 -0.80 -1.85
N GLN A 34 14.19 -0.71 -0.83
CA GLN A 34 14.41 0.04 0.40
C GLN A 34 13.55 -0.58 1.51
N ASP A 35 13.86 -0.23 2.76
CA ASP A 35 13.08 -0.64 3.92
C ASP A 35 11.68 -0.01 3.90
N ILE A 36 10.71 -0.76 4.43
CA ILE A 36 9.35 -0.29 4.67
C ILE A 36 8.89 -0.75 6.05
N LEU A 37 7.98 0.00 6.66
CA LEU A 37 7.38 -0.34 7.95
C LEU A 37 5.87 -0.12 7.95
N LEU A 38 5.16 -0.85 8.80
CA LEU A 38 3.81 -0.55 9.24
C LEU A 38 3.93 0.07 10.64
N ALA A 39 3.50 1.31 10.78
CA ALA A 39 3.47 1.98 12.07
C ALA A 39 2.32 2.95 12.17
N ARG A 40 2.00 3.28 13.42
CA ARG A 40 1.02 4.27 13.79
C ARG A 40 1.59 5.20 14.85
N PHE A 41 1.02 6.40 14.93
CA PHE A 41 1.35 7.35 15.98
C PHE A 41 0.16 8.21 16.40
N ILE A 42 0.24 8.72 17.62
CA ILE A 42 -0.60 9.80 18.14
C ILE A 42 0.31 10.83 18.78
N GLU A 43 0.10 12.11 18.49
CA GLU A 43 0.70 13.24 19.18
C GLU A 43 -0.32 13.86 20.15
N LEU A 44 0.05 13.89 21.44
CA LEU A 44 -0.76 14.42 22.52
C LEU A 44 -0.10 15.69 23.09
N PRO A 45 -0.87 16.67 23.58
CA PRO A 45 -0.33 17.67 24.50
C PRO A 45 0.17 17.00 25.80
N ILE A 46 1.18 17.58 26.44
CA ILE A 46 1.76 17.03 27.69
C ILE A 46 0.72 16.94 28.81
N GLU A 47 -0.14 17.95 28.91
CA GLU A 47 -1.23 17.99 29.87
C GLU A 47 -2.42 17.20 29.32
N ASN A 48 -2.42 15.88 29.52
CA ASN A 48 -3.55 15.03 29.11
C ASN A 48 -4.01 14.10 30.24
N PHE A 49 -5.25 14.29 30.69
CA PHE A 49 -5.85 13.61 31.83
C PHE A 49 -6.15 12.12 31.57
N ASN A 50 -6.32 11.71 30.31
CA ASN A 50 -6.73 10.34 29.95
C ASN A 50 -5.60 9.47 29.37
N LYS A 51 -4.33 9.87 29.57
CA LYS A 51 -3.15 9.21 28.96
C LYS A 51 -3.19 7.68 29.05
N THR A 52 -3.51 7.13 30.23
CA THR A 52 -3.49 5.67 30.45
C THR A 52 -4.44 4.92 29.53
N GLN A 53 -5.67 5.41 29.36
CA GLN A 53 -6.66 4.78 28.49
C GLN A 53 -6.26 4.90 27.03
N ILE A 54 -5.77 6.09 26.62
CA ILE A 54 -5.28 6.35 25.26
C ILE A 54 -4.14 5.38 24.92
N VAL A 55 -3.12 5.26 25.78
CA VAL A 55 -1.98 4.35 25.55
C VAL A 55 -2.44 2.90 25.43
N ARG A 56 -3.35 2.44 26.31
CA ARG A 56 -3.86 1.07 26.28
C ARG A 56 -4.60 0.78 24.97
N SER A 57 -5.51 1.66 24.58
CA SER A 57 -6.29 1.51 23.34
C SER A 57 -5.40 1.63 22.11
N PHE A 58 -4.44 2.55 22.11
CA PHE A 58 -3.48 2.72 21.03
C PHE A 58 -2.58 1.49 20.83
N ARG A 59 -2.16 0.81 21.89
CA ARG A 59 -1.36 -0.41 21.79
C ARG A 59 -2.16 -1.61 21.28
N ARG A 60 -3.40 -1.78 21.72
CA ARG A 60 -4.25 -2.92 21.34
C ARG A 60 -4.90 -2.75 19.97
N LEU A 61 -5.39 -1.55 19.67
CA LEU A 61 -6.03 -1.12 18.42
C LEU A 61 -7.06 -2.10 17.83
N ASN A 62 -7.89 -2.69 18.68
CA ASN A 62 -9.03 -3.47 18.19
C ASN A 62 -10.16 -2.55 17.66
N PHE A 63 -11.25 -3.13 17.17
CA PHE A 63 -12.37 -2.36 16.61
C PHE A 63 -12.93 -1.31 17.60
N GLN A 64 -13.12 -1.69 18.87
CA GLN A 64 -13.62 -0.78 19.91
C GLN A 64 -12.61 0.31 20.25
N ASP A 65 -11.30 -0.01 20.27
CA ASP A 65 -10.25 0.98 20.46
C ASP A 65 -10.20 1.99 19.32
N LYS A 66 -10.44 1.56 18.08
CA LYS A 66 -10.50 2.47 16.93
C LYS A 66 -11.64 3.47 17.08
N ILE A 67 -12.84 3.00 17.44
CA ILE A 67 -14.00 3.87 17.72
C ILE A 67 -13.68 4.84 18.86
N TYR A 68 -13.10 4.35 19.94
CA TYR A 68 -12.72 5.18 21.09
C TYR A 68 -11.68 6.24 20.73
N LEU A 69 -10.60 5.87 20.03
CA LEU A 69 -9.55 6.81 19.63
C LEU A 69 -10.06 7.85 18.62
N ASP A 70 -11.00 7.46 17.76
CA ASP A 70 -11.66 8.36 16.81
C ASP A 70 -12.56 9.38 17.54
N SER A 71 -13.31 8.95 18.56
CA SER A 71 -14.19 9.84 19.32
C SER A 71 -13.46 10.91 20.13
N ILE A 72 -12.17 10.69 20.44
CA ILE A 72 -11.31 11.64 21.14
C ILE A 72 -10.26 12.27 20.23
N SER A 73 -10.34 12.05 18.91
CA SER A 73 -9.31 12.45 17.95
C SER A 73 -9.04 13.95 17.94
N LEU A 74 -10.04 14.77 18.26
CA LEU A 74 -9.92 16.23 18.41
C LEU A 74 -8.98 16.66 19.54
N GLN A 75 -8.66 15.78 20.48
CA GLN A 75 -7.71 16.03 21.56
C GLN A 75 -6.26 15.81 21.11
N PHE A 76 -6.05 15.23 19.93
CA PHE A 76 -4.73 14.94 19.39
C PHE A 76 -4.24 16.14 18.58
N LYS A 77 -2.97 16.54 18.76
CA LYS A 77 -2.36 17.58 17.90
C LYS A 77 -2.20 17.04 16.47
N SER A 78 -1.84 15.77 16.35
CA SER A 78 -1.76 15.05 15.09
C SER A 78 -1.86 13.54 15.34
N SER A 79 -2.27 12.77 14.32
CA SER A 79 -2.27 11.31 14.42
C SER A 79 -2.17 10.62 13.07
N PHE A 80 -1.69 9.38 13.08
CA PHE A 80 -1.75 8.45 11.97
C PHE A 80 -2.01 7.06 12.53
N ILE A 81 -3.28 6.63 12.51
CA ILE A 81 -3.73 5.37 13.11
C ILE A 81 -4.16 4.41 11.99
N ASN A 82 -3.20 3.96 11.17
CA ASN A 82 -3.45 3.07 10.03
C ASN A 82 -2.47 1.89 10.00
N ASP A 83 -3.01 0.68 10.16
CA ASP A 83 -2.22 -0.56 10.19
C ASP A 83 -2.10 -1.25 8.80
N SER A 84 -2.59 -0.62 7.74
CA SER A 84 -2.63 -1.19 6.39
C SER A 84 -1.69 -0.51 5.39
N VAL A 85 -1.10 0.63 5.77
CA VAL A 85 -0.28 1.46 4.88
C VAL A 85 1.19 1.34 5.23
N TRP A 86 1.96 0.79 4.30
CA TRP A 86 3.41 0.68 4.40
C TRP A 86 4.08 2.03 4.11
N LEU A 87 4.95 2.46 5.02
CA LEU A 87 5.66 3.73 4.98
C LEU A 87 7.16 3.54 4.85
N ARG A 88 7.84 4.54 4.28
CA ARG A 88 9.30 4.62 4.33
C ARG A 88 9.72 5.02 5.75
N PRO A 89 10.66 4.31 6.39
CA PRO A 89 11.09 4.63 7.75
C PRO A 89 11.58 6.08 7.89
N GLU A 90 12.39 6.53 6.93
CA GLU A 90 12.92 7.90 6.89
C GLU A 90 11.82 8.96 6.90
N LEU A 91 10.78 8.78 6.08
CA LEU A 91 9.64 9.71 6.02
C LEU A 91 8.78 9.67 7.28
N PHE A 92 8.61 8.49 7.87
CA PHE A 92 7.85 8.32 9.09
C PHE A 92 8.52 9.01 10.28
N PHE A 93 9.82 8.74 10.48
CA PHE A 93 10.55 9.24 11.64
C PHE A 93 10.94 10.71 11.55
N ASN A 94 11.08 11.27 10.34
CA ASN A 94 11.29 12.70 10.15
C ASN A 94 10.19 13.56 10.78
N LYS A 95 8.99 13.01 11.00
CA LYS A 95 7.89 13.73 11.67
C LYS A 95 8.13 14.00 13.15
N PHE A 96 8.92 13.16 13.82
CA PHE A 96 9.09 13.22 15.28
C PHE A 96 10.37 13.95 15.71
N LYS A 97 11.05 14.65 14.78
CA LYS A 97 12.36 15.29 15.01
C LYS A 97 13.36 14.38 15.74
N ILE A 98 13.36 13.07 15.45
CA ILE A 98 14.32 12.13 16.06
C ILE A 98 15.70 12.46 15.49
N GLU A 99 16.53 13.14 16.29
CA GLU A 99 17.74 13.83 15.85
C GLU A 99 18.87 12.94 15.33
N ASN A 100 18.75 11.60 15.37
CA ASN A 100 19.89 10.76 15.01
C ASN A 100 19.53 9.40 14.39
N LYS A 101 20.06 9.11 13.18
CA LYS A 101 20.02 7.79 12.51
C LYS A 101 20.52 6.65 13.41
N ALA A 102 21.45 6.91 14.33
CA ALA A 102 21.89 5.92 15.31
C ALA A 102 20.74 5.41 16.20
N ASN A 103 19.77 6.25 16.53
CA ASN A 103 18.58 5.88 17.30
C ASN A 103 17.55 5.11 16.46
N TYR A 104 17.55 5.25 15.14
CA TYR A 104 16.58 4.56 14.26
C TYR A 104 16.69 3.05 14.40
N ASN A 105 17.90 2.50 14.47
CA ASN A 105 18.10 1.05 14.65
C ASN A 105 17.51 0.51 15.95
N ARG A 106 17.44 1.35 17.01
CA ARG A 106 16.82 0.96 18.28
C ARG A 106 15.30 0.86 18.15
N TYR A 107 14.69 1.74 17.34
CA TYR A 107 13.26 1.80 17.11
C TYR A 107 12.79 0.87 16.00
N PHE A 108 13.66 0.48 15.07
CA PHE A 108 13.32 -0.36 13.92
C PHE A 108 13.19 -1.85 14.31
N LYS A 109 12.24 -2.15 15.20
CA LYS A 109 11.91 -3.49 15.67
C LYS A 109 10.41 -3.75 15.49
N LYS A 110 10.07 -4.98 15.11
CA LYS A 110 8.68 -5.42 14.98
C LYS A 110 7.98 -5.41 16.35
N LYS A 111 6.70 -5.07 16.37
CA LYS A 111 5.83 -5.03 17.56
C LYS A 111 6.40 -4.15 18.69
N LEU A 112 7.06 -3.05 18.33
CA LEU A 112 7.67 -2.16 19.30
C LEU A 112 6.72 -0.97 19.58
N PHE A 113 6.41 -0.77 20.85
CA PHE A 113 5.79 0.45 21.37
C PHE A 113 6.85 1.31 22.06
N PHE A 114 6.81 2.62 21.86
CA PHE A 114 7.62 3.56 22.61
C PHE A 114 6.98 4.95 22.63
N GLU A 115 7.43 5.76 23.58
CA GLU A 115 7.02 7.15 23.74
C GLU A 115 8.20 8.07 23.44
N ILE A 116 7.95 9.16 22.72
CA ILE A 116 8.90 10.26 22.52
C ILE A 116 8.28 11.49 23.16
N LYS A 117 9.02 12.19 24.00
CA LYS A 117 8.56 13.42 24.62
C LYS A 117 9.45 14.57 24.19
N ASP A 118 8.83 15.69 23.81
CA ASP A 118 9.50 16.97 23.67
C ASP A 118 8.96 17.97 24.71
N LEU A 119 9.17 19.27 24.48
CA LEU A 119 8.77 20.33 25.41
C LEU A 119 7.26 20.54 25.51
N GLU A 120 6.48 20.20 24.48
CA GLU A 120 5.05 20.52 24.41
C GLU A 120 4.17 19.32 24.04
N SER A 121 4.78 18.24 23.56
CA SER A 121 4.13 17.09 22.95
C SER A 121 4.67 15.77 23.49
N LEU A 122 3.76 14.80 23.55
CA LEU A 122 4.03 13.38 23.77
C LEU A 122 3.60 12.60 22.54
N TYR A 123 4.54 11.93 21.90
CA TYR A 123 4.30 11.04 20.78
C TYR A 123 4.21 9.59 21.27
N LEU A 124 3.06 8.97 21.05
CA LEU A 124 2.89 7.53 21.17
C LEU A 124 3.19 6.91 19.82
N VAL A 125 4.14 5.97 19.75
CA VAL A 125 4.53 5.33 18.49
C VAL A 125 4.44 3.82 18.63
N TYR A 126 3.85 3.16 17.64
CA TYR A 126 3.80 1.71 17.56
C TYR A 126 4.20 1.23 16.18
N ILE A 127 5.15 0.31 16.12
CA ILE A 127 5.59 -0.34 14.89
C ILE A 127 5.02 -1.75 14.87
N SER A 128 4.06 -1.99 13.98
CA SER A 128 3.38 -3.26 13.81
C SER A 128 4.25 -4.27 13.07
N ASP A 129 4.87 -3.85 11.97
CA ASP A 129 5.70 -4.73 11.14
C ASP A 129 6.78 -3.95 10.37
N ILE A 130 7.78 -4.69 9.90
CA ILE A 130 8.95 -4.18 9.18
C ILE A 130 9.30 -5.18 8.07
N GLN A 131 9.66 -4.66 6.90
CA GLN A 131 10.31 -5.42 5.83
C GLN A 131 11.54 -4.68 5.35
N LYS A 132 12.66 -5.41 5.24
CA LYS A 132 13.93 -4.80 4.87
C LYS A 132 14.11 -4.77 3.37
N LYS A 133 15.04 -3.93 2.93
CA LYS A 133 15.57 -3.94 1.58
C LYS A 133 15.99 -5.38 1.20
N ASN A 134 15.71 -5.73 -0.04
CA ASN A 134 15.91 -7.04 -0.65
C ASN A 134 14.96 -8.16 -0.19
N ASP A 135 14.16 -7.95 0.87
CA ASP A 135 13.08 -8.86 1.23
C ASP A 135 11.96 -8.81 0.19
N TYR A 136 11.09 -9.81 0.22
CA TYR A 136 9.88 -9.84 -0.61
C TYR A 136 8.87 -8.81 -0.11
N ALA A 137 8.48 -7.91 -1.01
CA ALA A 137 7.50 -6.88 -0.74
C ALA A 137 6.13 -7.51 -0.44
N PRO A 138 5.48 -7.19 0.68
CA PRO A 138 4.16 -7.70 1.01
C PRO A 138 3.15 -7.38 -0.10
N MET A 139 2.22 -8.30 -0.38
CA MET A 139 1.21 -8.11 -1.42
C MET A 139 0.43 -6.81 -1.23
N THR A 140 0.13 -6.44 0.02
CA THR A 140 -0.54 -5.16 0.35
C THR A 140 0.22 -3.93 -0.13
N TYR A 141 1.56 -3.98 -0.13
CA TYR A 141 2.41 -2.88 -0.60
C TYR A 141 2.43 -2.80 -2.13
N VAL A 142 2.54 -3.94 -2.80
CA VAL A 142 2.62 -4.01 -4.27
C VAL A 142 1.27 -4.11 -4.95
N LYS A 143 0.15 -4.17 -4.21
CA LYS A 143 -1.21 -4.29 -4.74
C LYS A 143 -1.53 -3.29 -5.85
N PRO A 144 -1.21 -1.98 -5.73
CA PRO A 144 -1.46 -1.02 -6.81
C PRO A 144 -0.67 -1.37 -8.09
N THR A 145 0.58 -1.81 -7.93
CA THR A 145 1.43 -2.24 -9.04
C THR A 145 0.92 -3.54 -9.67
N LEU A 146 0.48 -4.52 -8.87
CA LEU A 146 -0.10 -5.77 -9.35
C LEU A 146 -1.35 -5.52 -10.20
N VAL A 147 -2.27 -4.67 -9.72
CA VAL A 147 -3.46 -4.25 -10.48
C VAL A 147 -3.03 -3.66 -11.82
N GLN A 148 -2.09 -2.71 -11.81
CA GLN A 148 -1.62 -2.07 -13.04
C GLN A 148 -0.98 -3.06 -14.02
N ILE A 149 -0.20 -4.03 -13.53
CA ILE A 149 0.41 -5.07 -14.35
C ILE A 149 -0.67 -5.91 -15.05
N LEU A 150 -1.67 -6.37 -14.29
CA LEU A 150 -2.75 -7.22 -14.83
C LEU A 150 -3.61 -6.46 -15.86
N LEU A 151 -3.95 -5.20 -15.58
CA LEU A 151 -4.65 -4.34 -16.54
C LEU A 151 -3.84 -4.12 -17.81
N ASN A 152 -2.51 -3.90 -17.69
CA ASN A 152 -1.63 -3.74 -18.83
C ASN A 152 -1.52 -5.02 -19.66
N LYS A 153 -1.48 -6.20 -19.03
CA LYS A 153 -1.49 -7.49 -19.73
C LYS A 153 -2.75 -7.69 -20.57
N ARG A 154 -3.93 -7.47 -19.98
CA ARG A 154 -5.22 -7.54 -20.70
C ARG A 154 -5.24 -6.59 -21.91
N LYS A 155 -4.77 -5.36 -21.71
CA LYS A 155 -4.68 -4.38 -22.80
C LYS A 155 -3.75 -4.82 -23.94
N LEU A 156 -2.65 -5.50 -23.63
CA LEU A 156 -1.74 -6.03 -24.65
C LEU A 156 -2.36 -7.23 -25.39
N GLU A 157 -3.06 -8.12 -24.69
CA GLU A 157 -3.76 -9.27 -25.26
C GLU A 157 -4.88 -8.84 -26.21
N MET A 158 -5.73 -7.89 -25.81
CA MET A 158 -6.79 -7.35 -26.67
C MET A 158 -6.22 -6.71 -27.94
N LYS A 159 -5.10 -5.98 -27.85
CA LYS A 159 -4.44 -5.42 -29.03
C LYS A 159 -3.94 -6.50 -29.99
N LYS A 160 -3.43 -7.62 -29.46
CA LYS A 160 -2.99 -8.75 -30.29
C LYS A 160 -4.17 -9.43 -30.98
N GLN A 161 -5.28 -9.62 -30.25
CA GLN A 161 -6.51 -10.19 -30.81
C GLN A 161 -7.07 -9.32 -31.93
N LEU A 162 -7.24 -8.01 -31.69
CA LEU A 162 -7.72 -7.07 -32.72
C LEU A 162 -6.88 -7.10 -34.00
N LYS A 163 -5.54 -7.11 -33.86
CA LYS A 163 -4.65 -7.22 -35.03
C LYS A 163 -4.84 -8.54 -35.78
N THR A 164 -5.04 -9.62 -35.05
CA THR A 164 -5.27 -10.95 -35.65
C THR A 164 -6.61 -10.98 -36.38
N ASP A 165 -7.65 -10.38 -35.81
CA ASP A 165 -8.99 -10.33 -36.41
C ASP A 165 -9.00 -9.46 -37.68
N ILE A 166 -8.33 -8.30 -37.67
CA ILE A 166 -8.17 -7.45 -38.86
C ILE A 166 -7.41 -8.21 -39.96
N LEU A 167 -6.33 -8.92 -39.63
CA LEU A 167 -5.58 -9.71 -40.61
C LEU A 167 -6.43 -10.84 -41.20
N LYS A 168 -7.22 -11.53 -40.37
CA LYS A 168 -8.14 -12.58 -40.85
C LYS A 168 -9.23 -12.04 -41.76
N GLN A 169 -9.79 -10.88 -41.42
CA GLN A 169 -10.79 -10.19 -42.26
C GLN A 169 -10.19 -9.80 -43.62
N GLY A 170 -9.00 -9.20 -43.64
CA GLY A 170 -8.34 -8.83 -44.90
C GLY A 170 -7.98 -10.03 -45.79
N ILE A 171 -7.60 -11.18 -45.20
CA ILE A 171 -7.40 -12.42 -45.96
C ILE A 171 -8.73 -12.93 -46.54
N ALA A 172 -9.79 -12.95 -45.73
CA ALA A 172 -11.10 -13.41 -46.19
C ALA A 172 -11.65 -12.53 -47.32
N GLU A 173 -11.53 -11.19 -47.21
CA GLU A 173 -11.94 -10.26 -48.28
C GLU A 173 -11.15 -10.48 -49.58
N TYR A 174 -9.83 -10.71 -49.49
CA TYR A 174 -9.00 -11.01 -50.66
C TYR A 174 -9.35 -12.33 -51.33
N ASP A 175 -9.66 -13.37 -50.55
CA ASP A 175 -10.14 -14.64 -51.09
C ASP A 175 -11.47 -14.46 -51.83
N PHE A 176 -12.41 -13.67 -51.29
CA PHE A 176 -13.69 -13.39 -51.97
C PHE A 176 -13.51 -12.67 -53.32
N GLU A 177 -12.56 -11.72 -53.45
CA GLU A 177 -12.32 -11.00 -54.71
C GLU A 177 -11.67 -11.85 -55.82
N ILE A 178 -11.05 -13.00 -55.50
CA ILE A 178 -10.42 -13.90 -56.50
C ILE A 178 -11.43 -14.89 -57.10
N TYR A 179 -12.53 -15.17 -56.40
CA TYR A 179 -13.56 -16.12 -56.86
C TYR A 179 -14.72 -15.45 -57.64
N ASP A 180 -14.73 -14.12 -57.75
CA ASP A 180 -15.62 -13.34 -58.64
C ASP A 180 -14.89 -12.90 -59.93
#